data_AF-A0A957A8Z0-F1
#
_entry.id   AF-A0A957A8Z0-F1
#
_cell.length_a   1.000
_cell.length_b   1.000
_cell.length_c   1.000
_cell.angle_alpha   90.00
_cell.angle_beta   90.00
_cell.angle_gamma   90.00
#
_symmetry.space_group_name_H-M   'P 1'
#
loop_
_entity.id
_entity.type
_entity.pdbx_description
1 polymer ?
#
loop_
_entity_poly.entity_id
_entity_poly.type
_entity_poly.pdbx_seq_one_letter_code
_entity_poly.pdbx_strand_id
1 'polypeptide(L)' 'AGDFAYEFDMALMNRNMAPDIESVYLMTALEHLFVSATRIRELASFGRDVSQFVPPNVGAVIRSKFEK' A
#
# COMPACT_ATOMS: atom_id res chain seq x y z
N ALA A 1 13.22 4.85 0.88
CA ALA A 1 13.58 5.27 -0.50
C ALA A 1 13.53 4.13 -1.53
N GLY A 2 12.88 2.98 -1.23
CA GLY A 2 12.89 1.82 -2.14
C GLY A 2 11.77 1.79 -3.19
N ASP A 3 10.59 2.32 -2.85
CA ASP A 3 9.39 2.20 -3.69
C ASP A 3 9.56 2.92 -5.04
N PHE A 4 9.98 4.18 -5.01
CA PHE A 4 10.24 4.96 -6.22
C PHE A 4 11.28 4.32 -7.14
N ALA A 5 12.40 3.82 -6.61
CA ALA A 5 13.44 3.22 -7.44
C ALA A 5 12.94 1.95 -8.14
N TYR A 6 12.15 1.15 -7.42
CA TYR A 6 11.53 -0.05 -7.96
C TYR A 6 10.50 0.27 -9.04
N GLU A 7 9.58 1.20 -8.76
CA GLU A 7 8.56 1.60 -9.73
C GLU A 7 9.17 2.30 -10.95
N PHE A 8 10.22 3.11 -10.76
CA PHE A 8 10.92 3.78 -11.85
C PHE A 8 11.54 2.79 -12.83
N ASP A 9 12.21 1.75 -12.34
CA ASP A 9 12.76 0.69 -13.20
C ASP A 9 11.64 -0.04 -13.97
N MET A 10 10.54 -0.35 -13.29
CA MET A 10 9.36 -0.96 -13.92
C MET A 10 8.74 -0.04 -15.00
N ALA A 11 8.64 1.26 -14.77
CA ALA A 11 8.13 2.19 -15.77
C ALA A 11 9.04 2.28 -17.01
N LEU A 12 10.37 2.19 -16.85
CA LEU A 12 11.28 2.14 -17.98
C LEU A 12 11.06 0.90 -18.84
N MET A 13 10.87 -0.26 -18.21
CA MET A 13 10.51 -1.49 -18.91
C MET A 13 9.15 -1.37 -19.62
N ASN A 14 8.14 -0.85 -18.92
CA ASN A 14 6.80 -0.70 -19.48
C ASN A 14 6.77 0.27 -20.68
N ARG A 15 7.56 1.35 -20.63
CA ARG A 15 7.68 2.29 -21.75
C ARG A 15 8.29 1.64 -23.01
N ASN A 16 9.16 0.63 -22.83
CA ASN A 16 9.69 -0.13 -23.96
C ASN A 16 8.64 -1.09 -24.55
N MET A 17 7.85 -1.75 -23.69
CA MET A 17 6.87 -2.76 -24.11
C MET A 17 5.56 -2.14 -24.66
N ALA A 18 5.14 -1.00 -24.12
CA ALA A 18 3.91 -0.29 -24.50
C ALA A 18 4.18 1.23 -24.55
N PRO A 19 4.73 1.74 -25.66
CA PRO A 19 5.16 3.14 -25.78
C PRO A 19 4.03 4.17 -25.74
N ASP A 20 2.79 3.74 -25.94
CA ASP A 20 1.56 4.53 -25.88
C ASP A 20 1.02 4.72 -24.45
N ILE A 21 1.58 4.01 -23.47
CA ILE A 21 1.20 4.10 -22.06
C ILE A 21 2.19 4.99 -21.30
N GLU A 22 1.67 5.97 -20.56
CA GLU A 22 2.45 6.82 -19.67
C GLU A 22 2.20 6.49 -18.19
N SER A 23 3.27 6.39 -17.40
CA SER A 23 3.21 6.22 -15.94
C SER A 23 3.37 7.57 -15.25
N VAL A 24 2.41 7.92 -14.39
CA VAL A 24 2.41 9.15 -13.59
C VAL A 24 2.54 8.79 -12.11
N TYR A 25 3.51 9.40 -11.43
CA TYR A 25 3.77 9.17 -10.01
C TYR A 25 3.26 10.32 -9.16
N LEU A 26 2.59 9.97 -8.07
CA LEU A 26 2.10 10.92 -7.07
C LEU A 26 2.84 10.69 -5.76
N MET A 27 3.30 11.79 -5.16
CA MET A 27 3.95 11.70 -3.86
C MET A 27 2.89 11.61 -2.76
N THR A 28 3.02 10.57 -1.93
CA THR A 28 2.15 10.37 -0.77
C THR A 28 2.26 11.56 0.19
N ALA A 29 1.13 12.01 0.71
CA ALA A 29 1.10 13.01 1.78
C ALA A 29 1.90 12.52 3.00
N LEU A 30 2.58 13.45 3.69
CA LEU A 30 3.47 13.11 4.82
C LEU A 30 2.77 12.26 5.90
N GLU A 31 1.48 12.55 6.12
CA GLU A 31 0.58 11.91 7.09
C GLU A 31 0.35 10.41 6.81
N HIS A 32 0.60 9.97 5.58
CA HIS A 32 0.32 8.60 5.11
C HIS A 32 1.58 7.85 4.69
N LEU A 33 2.77 8.46 4.78
CA LEU A 33 4.04 7.84 4.39
C LEU A 33 4.36 6.53 5.12
N PHE A 34 3.85 6.35 6.35
CA PHE A 34 4.12 5.16 7.15
C PHE A 34 3.09 4.03 6.93
N VAL A 35 2.02 4.29 6.18
CA VAL A 35 0.93 3.34 5.97
C VAL A 35 1.37 2.28 4.96
N SER A 36 1.39 1.02 5.38
CA SER A 36 1.67 -0.14 4.52
C SER A 36 0.71 -1.26 4.83
N ALA A 37 0.07 -1.81 3.80
CA ALA A 37 -0.87 -2.91 3.96
C ALA A 37 -0.23 -4.16 4.61
N THR A 38 1.05 -4.41 4.35
CA THR A 38 1.80 -5.50 4.99
C THR A 38 1.91 -5.29 6.49
N ARG A 39 2.33 -4.09 6.91
CA ARG A 39 2.48 -3.73 8.33
C ARG A 39 1.14 -3.73 9.06
N ILE A 40 0.08 -3.25 8.41
CA ILE A 40 -1.28 -3.26 8.97
C ILE A 40 -1.77 -4.69 9.22
N ARG A 41 -1.60 -5.59 8.24
CA ARG A 41 -2.00 -6.99 8.41
C ARG A 41 -1.18 -7.69 9.50
N GLU A 42 0.10 -7.39 9.61
CA GLU A 42 0.97 -7.92 10.67
C GLU A 42 0.48 -7.48 12.05
N LEU A 43 0.20 -6.19 12.25
CA LEU A 43 -0.36 -5.67 13.50
C LEU A 43 -1.72 -6.30 13.84
N ALA A 44 -2.61 -6.43 12.84
CA ALA A 44 -3.90 -7.07 13.02
C ALA A 44 -3.76 -8.56 13.41
N SER A 45 -2.77 -9.26 12.85
CA SER A 45 -2.47 -10.66 13.20
C SER A 45 -2.00 -10.85 14.65
N PHE A 46 -1.45 -9.79 15.25
CA PHE A 46 -1.11 -9.74 16.68
C PHE A 46 -2.27 -9.26 17.57
N GLY A 47 -3.48 -9.12 17.02
CA GLY A 47 -4.66 -8.66 17.75
C GLY A 47 -4.64 -7.18 18.10
N ARG A 48 -3.81 -6.36 17.43
CA ARG A 48 -3.80 -4.91 17.62
C ARG A 48 -4.92 -4.26 16.80
N ASP A 49 -5.54 -3.23 17.36
CA ASP A 49 -6.48 -2.42 16.60
C ASP A 49 -5.76 -1.57 15.55
N VAL A 50 -6.25 -1.67 14.31
CA VAL A 50 -5.73 -0.96 13.13
C VAL A 50 -6.77 -0.04 12.51
N SER A 51 -7.91 0.17 13.18
CA SER A 51 -9.05 0.98 12.71
C SER A 51 -8.66 2.40 12.26
N GLN A 52 -7.66 3.00 12.88
CA GLN A 52 -7.14 4.34 12.54
C GLN A 52 -6.37 4.40 11.20
N PHE A 53 -5.92 3.26 10.66
CA PHE A 53 -5.09 3.20 9.46
C PHE A 53 -5.88 2.79 8.21
N VAL A 54 -7.16 2.43 8.36
CA VAL A 54 -7.97 1.91 7.26
C VAL A 54 -9.40 2.46 7.34
N PRO A 55 -10.09 2.59 6.19
CA PRO A 55 -11.50 2.91 6.19
C PRO A 55 -12.35 1.88 6.97
N PRO A 56 -13.53 2.28 7.53
CA PRO A 56 -14.33 1.42 8.41
C PRO A 56 -14.75 0.08 7.79
N ASN A 57 -15.08 0.07 6.49
CA ASN A 57 -15.44 -1.14 5.75
C ASN A 57 -14.27 -2.14 5.69
N VAL A 58 -13.04 -1.65 5.50
CA VAL A 58 -11.83 -2.48 5.49
C VAL A 58 -11.50 -2.96 6.90
N GLY A 59 -11.64 -2.10 7.91
CA GLY A 59 -11.41 -2.45 9.31
C GLY A 59 -12.32 -3.60 9.80
N ALA A 60 -13.59 -3.61 9.38
CA ALA A 60 -14.52 -4.70 9.70
C ALA A 60 -14.07 -6.05 9.12
N VAL A 61 -13.62 -6.05 7.85
CA VAL A 61 -13.11 -7.26 7.18
C VAL A 61 -11.82 -7.75 7.83
N ILE A 62 -10.90 -6.83 8.18
CA ILE A 62 -9.65 -7.19 8.85
C ILE A 62 -9.93 -7.82 10.22
N ARG A 63 -10.84 -7.25 11.02
CA ARG A 63 -11.22 -7.83 12.33
C ARG A 63 -11.78 -9.24 12.16
N SER A 64 -12.76 -9.43 11.27
CA SER A 64 -13.33 -10.75 11.01
C SER A 64 -12.31 -11.78 10.54
N LYS A 65 -11.24 -11.35 9.85
CA LYS A 65 -10.18 -12.25 9.37
C LYS A 65 -9.21 -12.70 10.48
N PHE A 66 -9.00 -11.89 11.51
CA PHE A 66 -7.99 -12.12 12.55
C PHE A 66 -8.57 -12.32 13.96
N GLU A 67 -9.89 -12.17 14.15
CA GLU A 67 -10.62 -12.69 15.31
C GLU A 67 -10.51 -14.22 15.32
N LYS A 68 -9.96 -14.77 16.41
CA LYS A 68 -9.94 -16.22 16.68
C LYS A 68 -11.23 -16.65 17.35
#